data_AF-A0A1G4FFV4-F1
#
_entry.id   AF-A0A1G4FFV4-F1
#
_cell.length_a   1.000
_cell.length_b   1.000
_cell.length_c   1.000
_cell.angle_alpha   90.00
_cell.angle_beta   90.00
_cell.angle_gamma   90.00
#
_symmetry.space_group_name_H-M   'P 1'
#
loop_
_entity.id
_entity.type
_entity.pdbx_description
1 polymer ?
#
loop_
_entity_poly.entity_id
_entity_poly.type
_entity_poly.pdbx_seq_one_letter_code
_entity_poly.pdbx_strand_id
1 'polypeptide(L)'
;MKDKKNYYLFLGDLKVDVSEEVYKGYWQETNRENYLKRLDKENRLGYFSEFVSDEVGRSMEERLIDKAVDLEKLVEVKIQIEALNRALDNLSPEEREIIQALFYEEIPQRDLAKKLNISQGAVFRRKEKILRKLKVLLEDWKEK
;
A
#
# COMPACT_ATOMS: atom_id res chain seq x y z
N MET A 1 -13.94 50.88 -46.12
CA MET A 1 -14.91 50.31 -45.15
C MET A 1 -14.30 49.02 -44.64
N LYS A 2 -14.07 48.88 -43.33
CA LYS A 2 -13.46 47.66 -42.76
C LYS A 2 -14.48 46.53 -42.81
N ASP A 3 -14.14 45.42 -43.48
CA ASP A 3 -14.95 44.20 -43.49
C ASP A 3 -15.26 43.76 -42.06
N LYS A 4 -16.54 43.82 -41.68
CA LYS A 4 -17.01 43.21 -40.44
C LYS A 4 -16.90 41.70 -40.62
N LYS A 5 -15.88 41.09 -40.02
CA LYS A 5 -15.80 39.63 -39.90
C LYS A 5 -17.00 39.17 -39.08
N ASN A 6 -17.88 38.39 -39.70
CA ASN A 6 -18.97 37.73 -39.00
C ASN A 6 -18.42 36.46 -38.34
N TYR A 7 -18.51 36.39 -37.02
CA TYR A 7 -18.09 35.24 -36.23
C TYR A 7 -19.29 34.36 -35.92
N TYR A 8 -19.11 33.04 -35.88
CA TYR A 8 -20.17 32.09 -35.59
C TYR A 8 -19.64 30.87 -34.82
N LEU A 9 -20.51 30.22 -34.07
CA LEU A 9 -20.26 28.95 -33.38
C LEU A 9 -21.34 27.93 -33.75
N PHE A 10 -20.99 26.65 -33.69
CA PHE A 10 -21.94 25.56 -33.86
C PHE A 10 -22.35 25.02 -32.48
N LEU A 11 -23.65 24.94 -32.23
CA LEU A 11 -24.23 24.27 -31.07
C LEU A 11 -25.02 23.06 -31.57
N GLY A 12 -24.37 21.90 -31.60
CA GLY A 12 -24.86 20.75 -32.36
C GLY A 12 -24.89 21.08 -33.86
N ASP A 13 -26.05 20.92 -34.50
CA ASP A 13 -26.24 21.20 -35.93
C ASP A 13 -26.62 22.66 -36.22
N LEU A 14 -26.80 23.50 -35.20
CA LEU A 14 -27.23 24.89 -35.34
C LEU A 14 -26.04 25.85 -35.44
N LYS A 15 -26.00 26.63 -36.51
CA LYS A 15 -25.04 27.73 -36.70
C LYS A 15 -25.58 29.01 -36.06
N VAL A 16 -24.85 29.55 -35.08
CA VAL A 16 -25.23 30.76 -34.33
C VAL A 16 -24.18 31.84 -34.56
N ASP A 17 -24.60 32.99 -35.09
CA ASP A 17 -23.73 34.16 -35.22
C ASP A 17 -23.47 34.80 -33.84
N VAL A 18 -22.21 35.13 -33.55
CA VAL A 18 -21.76 35.63 -32.25
C VAL A 18 -20.85 36.85 -32.42
N SER A 19 -20.63 37.58 -31.32
CA SER A 19 -19.62 38.63 -31.30
C SER A 19 -18.20 38.03 -31.37
N GLU A 20 -17.24 38.85 -31.81
CA GLU A 20 -15.82 38.46 -31.82
C GLU A 20 -15.31 38.06 -30.42
N GLU A 21 -15.77 38.76 -29.39
CA GLU A 21 -15.39 38.48 -28.00
C GLU A 21 -15.84 37.10 -27.54
N VAL A 22 -17.10 36.75 -27.84
CA VAL A 22 -17.66 35.42 -27.51
C VAL A 22 -16.94 34.33 -28.29
N TYR A 23 -16.68 34.55 -29.58
CA TYR A 23 -15.94 33.60 -30.41
C TYR A 23 -14.53 33.33 -29.86
N LYS A 24 -13.79 34.38 -29.54
CA LYS A 24 -12.43 34.28 -29.00
C LYS A 24 -12.44 33.58 -27.63
N GLY A 25 -13.36 33.94 -26.75
CA GLY A 25 -13.51 33.31 -25.42
C GLY A 25 -13.79 31.81 -25.53
N TYR A 26 -14.74 31.42 -26.38
CA TYR A 26 -15.07 30.01 -26.61
C TYR A 26 -13.87 29.19 -27.08
N TRP A 27 -13.16 29.68 -28.11
CA TRP A 27 -12.01 28.97 -28.66
C TRP A 27 -10.81 28.99 -27.71
N GLN A 28 -10.64 30.01 -26.89
CA GLN A 28 -9.60 30.05 -25.86
C GLN A 28 -9.78 28.92 -24.85
N GLU A 29 -10.97 28.76 -24.28
CA GLU A 29 -11.25 27.67 -23.35
C GLU A 29 -11.22 26.30 -24.04
N THR A 30 -11.82 26.18 -25.22
CA THR A 30 -11.79 24.93 -26.01
C THR A 30 -10.36 24.47 -26.29
N ASN A 31 -9.48 25.40 -26.70
CA ASN A 31 -8.08 25.09 -26.96
C ASN A 31 -7.32 24.72 -25.68
N ARG A 32 -7.62 25.39 -24.56
CA ARG A 32 -7.04 25.07 -23.26
C ARG A 32 -7.44 23.66 -22.81
N GLU A 33 -8.71 23.30 -22.90
CA GLU A 33 -9.19 21.95 -22.57
C GLU A 33 -8.54 20.89 -23.46
N ASN A 34 -8.47 21.13 -24.78
CA ASN A 34 -7.81 20.22 -25.70
C ASN A 34 -6.30 20.06 -25.42
N TYR A 35 -5.63 21.15 -25.04
CA TYR A 35 -4.24 21.12 -24.62
C TYR A 35 -4.05 20.27 -23.36
N LEU A 36 -4.89 20.47 -22.33
CA LEU A 36 -4.85 19.69 -21.09
C LEU A 36 -5.10 18.20 -21.35
N LYS A 37 -6.14 17.85 -22.14
CA LYS A 37 -6.42 16.46 -22.53
C LYS A 37 -5.23 15.79 -23.23
N ARG A 38 -4.52 16.54 -24.08
CA ARG A 38 -3.31 16.05 -24.76
C ARG A 38 -2.18 15.83 -23.77
N LEU A 39 -1.97 16.76 -22.83
CA LEU A 39 -0.95 16.66 -21.79
C LEU A 39 -1.22 15.46 -20.85
N ASP A 40 -2.47 15.25 -20.46
CA ASP A 40 -2.87 14.12 -19.63
C ASP A 40 -2.57 12.79 -20.33
N LYS A 41 -2.92 12.67 -21.62
CA LYS A 41 -2.62 11.49 -22.43
C LYS A 41 -1.12 11.25 -22.59
N GLU A 42 -0.33 12.31 -22.83
CA GLU A 42 1.12 12.23 -22.97
C GLU A 42 1.78 11.74 -21.67
N ASN A 43 1.29 12.22 -20.52
CA ASN A 43 1.75 11.80 -19.20
C ASN A 43 1.10 10.52 -18.68
N ARG A 44 0.27 9.85 -19.49
CA ARG A 44 -0.45 8.62 -19.14
C ARG A 44 -1.31 8.78 -17.87
N LEU A 45 -1.87 9.97 -17.67
CA LEU A 45 -2.81 10.26 -16.60
C LEU A 45 -4.21 9.81 -17.05
N GLY A 46 -4.92 9.09 -16.16
CA GLY A 46 -6.33 8.75 -16.34
C GLY A 46 -7.19 9.53 -15.35
N TYR A 47 -8.41 9.91 -15.75
CA TYR A 47 -9.34 10.58 -14.84
C TYR A 47 -9.99 9.55 -13.91
N PHE A 48 -10.23 9.91 -12.65
CA PHE A 48 -10.95 9.05 -11.69
C PHE A 48 -12.32 8.60 -12.21
N SER A 49 -13.02 9.47 -12.96
CA SER A 49 -14.30 9.15 -13.59
C SER A 49 -14.25 8.01 -14.61
N GLU A 50 -13.09 7.74 -15.22
CA GLU A 50 -12.92 6.61 -16.15
C GLU A 50 -12.86 5.26 -15.41
N PHE A 51 -12.50 5.28 -14.13
CA PHE A 51 -12.40 4.08 -13.30
C PHE A 51 -13.71 3.76 -12.56
N VAL A 52 -14.60 4.73 -12.43
CA VAL A 52 -15.96 4.57 -11.91
C VAL A 52 -16.87 4.14 -13.07
N SER A 53 -16.91 2.84 -13.36
CA SER A 53 -17.93 2.28 -14.25
C SER A 53 -19.13 1.83 -13.43
N ASP A 54 -20.35 2.08 -13.93
CA ASP A 54 -21.60 1.52 -13.40
C ASP A 54 -21.69 -0.02 -13.57
N GLU A 55 -20.68 -0.64 -14.17
CA GLU A 55 -20.58 -2.09 -14.30
C GLU A 55 -20.39 -2.75 -12.94
N VAL A 56 -21.45 -3.44 -12.51
CA VAL A 56 -21.47 -4.32 -11.35
C VAL A 56 -20.38 -5.38 -11.50
N GLY A 57 -19.34 -5.29 -10.66
CA GLY A 57 -18.48 -6.45 -10.43
C GLY A 57 -17.03 -6.18 -10.07
N ARG A 58 -16.48 -4.98 -10.29
CA ARG A 58 -15.14 -4.67 -9.77
C ARG A 58 -15.01 -3.26 -9.20
N SER A 59 -14.53 -3.17 -7.97
CA SER A 59 -14.29 -1.89 -7.32
C SER A 59 -13.03 -1.20 -7.88
N MET A 60 -12.87 0.11 -7.62
CA MET A 60 -11.71 0.88 -8.07
C MET A 60 -10.40 0.28 -7.54
N GLU A 61 -10.43 -0.21 -6.29
CA GLU A 61 -9.33 -0.86 -5.61
C GLU A 61 -8.87 -2.13 -6.33
N GLU A 62 -9.80 -2.90 -6.91
CA GLU A 62 -9.47 -4.11 -7.68
C GLU A 62 -8.83 -3.80 -9.03
N ARG A 63 -9.11 -2.62 -9.61
CA ARG A 63 -8.52 -2.17 -10.89
C ARG A 63 -7.14 -1.55 -10.73
N LEU A 64 -6.85 -0.99 -9.55
CA LEU A 64 -5.60 -0.30 -9.23
C LEU A 64 -4.65 -1.13 -8.35
N ILE A 65 -4.81 -2.46 -8.33
CA ILE A 65 -3.91 -3.34 -7.59
C ILE A 65 -2.47 -3.10 -8.06
N ASP A 66 -1.62 -2.69 -7.12
CA ASP A 66 -0.18 -2.60 -7.35
C ASP A 66 0.38 -4.01 -7.50
N LYS A 67 0.60 -4.44 -8.74
CA LYS A 67 1.17 -5.76 -9.07
C LYS A 67 2.62 -5.91 -8.59
N ALA A 68 3.29 -4.83 -8.15
CA ALA A 68 4.59 -4.94 -7.51
C ALA A 68 4.49 -5.50 -6.09
N VAL A 69 3.31 -5.39 -5.46
CA VAL A 69 3.06 -5.88 -4.11
C VAL A 69 2.33 -7.22 -4.18
N ASP A 70 3.04 -8.26 -3.75
CA ASP A 70 2.47 -9.61 -3.60
C ASP A 70 1.56 -9.63 -2.36
N LEU A 71 0.25 -9.41 -2.59
CA LEU A 71 -0.77 -9.39 -1.54
C LEU A 71 -0.86 -10.73 -0.79
N GLU A 72 -0.73 -11.85 -1.50
CA GLU A 72 -0.77 -13.19 -0.89
C GLU A 72 0.37 -13.34 0.11
N LYS A 73 1.59 -12.95 -0.30
CA LYS A 73 2.75 -12.96 0.57
C LYS A 73 2.61 -12.02 1.77
N LEU A 74 2.01 -10.83 1.58
CA LEU A 74 1.75 -9.91 2.70
C LEU A 74 0.80 -10.53 3.72
N VAL A 75 -0.29 -11.14 3.25
CA VAL A 75 -1.27 -11.80 4.11
C VAL A 75 -0.61 -12.98 4.82
N GLU A 76 0.18 -13.80 4.12
CA GLU A 76 0.93 -14.91 4.70
C GLU A 76 1.86 -14.44 5.83
N VAL A 77 2.66 -13.39 5.59
CA VAL A 77 3.55 -12.82 6.61
C VAL A 77 2.77 -12.31 7.82
N LYS A 78 1.63 -11.64 7.60
CA LYS A 78 0.78 -11.14 8.69
C LYS A 78 0.30 -12.28 9.57
N ILE A 79 -0.16 -13.35 8.95
CA ILE A 79 -0.63 -14.56 9.63
C ILE A 79 0.53 -15.22 10.42
N GLN A 80 1.73 -15.33 9.82
CA GLN A 80 2.91 -15.87 10.51
C GLN A 80 3.30 -15.03 11.74
N ILE A 81 3.21 -13.70 11.65
CA ILE A 81 3.46 -12.79 12.78
C ILE A 81 2.44 -13.01 13.90
N GLU A 82 1.15 -13.14 13.55
CA GLU A 82 0.11 -13.44 14.54
C GLU A 82 0.35 -14.78 15.24
N ALA A 83 0.72 -15.82 14.49
CA ALA A 83 1.05 -17.13 15.06
C ALA A 83 2.25 -17.04 16.02
N LEU A 84 3.30 -16.31 15.64
CA LEU A 84 4.46 -16.07 16.48
C LEU A 84 4.09 -15.34 17.77
N ASN A 85 3.28 -14.28 17.69
CA ASN A 85 2.85 -13.53 18.88
C ASN A 85 2.07 -14.43 19.86
N ARG A 86 1.15 -15.26 19.36
CA ARG A 86 0.44 -16.24 20.20
C ARG A 86 1.38 -17.25 20.83
N ALA A 87 2.39 -17.72 20.10
CA ALA A 87 3.40 -18.63 20.63
C ALA A 87 4.25 -17.97 21.73
N LEU A 88 4.62 -16.69 21.54
CA LEU A 88 5.35 -15.90 22.52
C LEU A 88 4.54 -15.65 23.79
N ASP A 89 3.21 -15.47 23.69
CA ASP A 89 2.33 -15.29 24.85
C ASP A 89 2.19 -16.57 25.71
N ASN A 90 2.54 -17.74 25.17
CA ASN A 90 2.61 -19.01 25.92
C ASN A 90 3.95 -19.23 26.64
N LEU A 91 4.91 -18.31 26.52
CA LEU A 91 6.14 -18.34 27.28
C LEU A 91 5.92 -17.86 28.72
N SER A 92 6.65 -18.45 29.66
CA SER A 92 6.68 -17.89 31.02
C SER A 92 7.35 -16.51 31.04
N PRO A 93 7.15 -15.68 32.07
CA PRO A 93 7.83 -14.38 32.17
C PRO A 93 9.35 -14.47 32.06
N GLU A 94 9.97 -15.51 32.66
CA GLU A 94 11.41 -15.76 32.57
C GLU A 94 11.84 -16.14 31.15
N GLU A 95 11.06 -16.99 30.47
CA GLU A 95 11.32 -17.39 29.10
C GLU A 95 11.21 -16.18 28.15
N ARG A 96 10.20 -15.33 28.37
CA ARG A 96 9.99 -14.10 27.61
C ARG A 96 11.13 -13.10 27.82
N GLU A 97 11.61 -12.93 29.05
CA GLU A 97 12.76 -12.05 29.33
C GLU A 97 14.01 -12.50 28.57
N ILE A 98 14.30 -13.81 28.52
CA ILE A 98 15.45 -14.34 27.78
C ILE A 98 15.31 -14.09 26.27
N ILE A 99 14.11 -14.30 25.69
CA ILE A 99 13.88 -14.03 24.27
C ILE A 99 13.96 -12.54 23.96
N GLN A 100 13.36 -11.70 24.80
CA GLN A 100 13.40 -10.24 24.68
C GLN A 100 14.84 -9.73 24.67
N ALA A 101 15.62 -10.11 25.68
CA ALA A 101 17.01 -9.71 25.81
C ALA A 101 17.86 -10.14 24.61
N LEU A 102 17.71 -11.38 24.14
CA LEU A 102 18.57 -11.93 23.09
C LEU A 102 18.20 -11.49 21.68
N PHE A 103 16.91 -11.33 21.37
CA PHE A 103 16.43 -11.13 19.99
C PHE A 103 15.88 -9.73 19.71
N TYR A 104 15.43 -9.00 20.73
CA TYR A 104 14.87 -7.64 20.55
C TYR A 104 15.81 -6.57 21.07
N GLU A 105 16.48 -6.81 22.19
CA GLU A 105 17.46 -5.89 22.79
C GLU A 105 18.90 -6.19 22.36
N GLU A 106 19.11 -7.28 21.61
CA GLU A 106 20.41 -7.74 21.09
C GLU A 106 21.50 -7.88 22.18
N ILE A 107 21.10 -8.17 23.42
CA ILE A 107 22.02 -8.36 24.54
C ILE A 107 22.84 -9.64 24.29
N PRO A 108 24.18 -9.57 24.28
CA PRO A 108 25.01 -10.76 24.12
C PRO A 108 24.78 -11.77 25.25
N GLN A 109 24.80 -13.07 24.92
CA GLN A 109 24.57 -14.13 25.91
C GLN A 109 25.49 -14.04 27.14
N ARG A 110 26.74 -13.59 26.97
CA ARG A 110 27.69 -13.41 28.08
C ARG A 110 27.23 -12.35 29.08
N ASP A 111 26.59 -11.28 28.59
CA ASP A 111 26.19 -10.15 29.42
C ASP A 111 24.82 -10.44 30.06
N LEU A 112 23.94 -11.13 29.33
CA LEU A 112 22.73 -11.71 29.92
C LEU A 112 23.06 -12.72 31.02
N ALA A 113 24.09 -13.55 30.83
CA ALA A 113 24.54 -14.51 31.86
C ALA A 113 25.00 -13.82 33.15
N LYS A 114 25.73 -12.70 33.03
CA LYS A 114 26.10 -11.86 34.17
C LYS A 114 24.88 -11.25 34.85
N LYS A 115 23.94 -10.69 34.07
CA LYS A 115 22.68 -10.10 34.59
C LYS A 115 21.88 -11.11 35.40
N LEU A 116 21.79 -12.35 34.91
CA LEU A 116 21.05 -13.44 35.54
C LEU A 116 21.86 -14.21 36.59
N ASN A 117 23.13 -13.85 36.83
CA ASN A 117 24.06 -14.55 37.71
C ASN A 117 24.14 -16.08 37.46
N ILE A 118 24.22 -16.47 36.19
CA ILE A 118 24.34 -17.86 35.73
C ILE A 118 25.48 -18.01 34.72
N SER A 119 25.84 -19.24 34.39
CA SER A 119 26.82 -19.49 33.34
C SER A 119 26.25 -19.18 31.94
N GLN A 120 27.11 -18.76 31.01
CA GLN A 120 26.71 -18.54 29.61
C GLN A 120 26.17 -19.82 28.96
N GLY A 121 26.68 -20.99 29.34
CA GLY A 121 26.13 -22.28 28.92
C GLY A 121 24.71 -22.54 29.44
N ALA A 122 24.35 -22.04 30.63
CA ALA A 122 22.97 -22.12 31.14
C ALA A 122 22.02 -21.23 30.32
N VAL A 123 22.44 -20.01 29.95
CA VAL A 123 21.68 -19.13 29.04
C VAL A 123 21.45 -19.83 27.70
N PHE A 124 22.49 -20.39 27.11
CA PHE A 124 22.39 -21.13 25.84
C PHE A 124 21.36 -22.26 25.93
N ARG A 125 21.44 -23.11 26.96
CA ARG A 125 20.49 -24.23 27.15
C ARG A 125 19.05 -23.74 27.34
N ARG A 126 18.84 -22.66 28.08
CA ARG A 126 17.51 -22.05 28.26
C ARG A 126 16.97 -21.53 26.93
N LYS A 127 17.78 -20.74 26.18
CA LYS A 127 17.44 -20.26 24.84
C LYS A 127 17.03 -21.41 23.91
N GLU A 128 17.83 -22.48 23.83
CA GLU A 128 17.52 -23.64 22.99
C GLU A 128 16.26 -24.41 23.43
N LYS A 129 15.95 -24.43 24.73
CA LYS A 129 14.68 -25.01 25.23
C LYS A 129 13.48 -24.15 24.80
N ILE A 130 13.61 -22.82 24.91
CA ILE A 130 12.54 -21.88 24.54
C ILE A 130 12.29 -21.93 23.02
N LEU A 131 13.34 -21.92 22.20
CA LEU A 131 13.21 -22.03 20.75
C LEU A 131 12.54 -23.35 20.32
N ARG A 132 12.86 -24.47 20.98
CA ARG A 132 12.16 -25.74 20.74
C ARG A 132 10.68 -25.67 21.12
N LYS A 133 10.35 -25.04 22.24
CA LYS A 133 8.96 -24.82 22.66
C LYS A 133 8.18 -23.97 21.65
N LEU A 134 8.77 -22.86 21.20
CA LEU A 134 8.18 -22.01 20.16
C LEU A 134 8.00 -22.76 18.84
N LYS A 135 8.97 -23.59 18.45
CA LYS A 135 8.87 -24.40 17.24
C LYS A 135 7.66 -25.34 17.27
N VAL A 136 7.46 -26.06 18.38
CA VAL A 136 6.29 -26.95 18.53
C VAL A 136 4.98 -26.16 18.45
N LEU A 137 4.89 -25.02 19.15
CA LEU A 137 3.69 -24.16 19.10
C LEU A 137 3.37 -23.62 17.70
N LEU A 138 4.40 -23.40 16.88
CA LEU A 138 4.27 -22.93 15.50
C LEU A 138 3.98 -24.05 14.50
N GLU A 139 4.45 -25.27 14.75
CA GLU A 139 4.10 -26.47 13.96
C GLU A 139 2.62 -26.82 14.14
N ASP A 140 2.14 -26.83 15.39
CA ASP A 140 0.71 -27.05 15.73
C ASP A 140 -0.22 -26.03 15.04
N TRP A 141 0.30 -24.85 14.72
CA TRP A 141 -0.45 -23.80 14.03
C TRP A 141 -0.51 -24.03 12.51
N LYS A 142 0.53 -24.59 11.89
CA LYS A 142 0.55 -24.88 10.44
C LYS A 142 -0.37 -26.03 10.03
N GLU A 143 -0.72 -26.91 10.96
CA GLU A 143 -1.59 -28.06 10.71
C GLU A 143 -3.10 -27.74 10.88
N LYS A 144 -3.46 -26.49 11.24
CA LYS A 144 -4.84 -26.01 11.40
C LYS A 144 -5.24 -25.07 10.27
#